data_AF-A0A482XIU2-F1
#
_entry.id   AF-A0A482XIU2-F1
#
_cell.length_a   1.000
_cell.length_b   1.000
_cell.length_c   1.000
_cell.angle_alpha   90.00
_cell.angle_beta   90.00
_cell.angle_gamma   90.00
#
_symmetry.space_group_name_H-M   'P 1'
#
loop_
_entity.id
_entity.type
_entity.pdbx_description
1 polymer ?
#
loop_
_entity_poly.entity_id
_entity_poly.type
_entity_poly.pdbx_seq_one_letter_code
_entity_poly.pdbx_strand_id
1 'polypeptide(L)' 'GKEADTKVSVYKKTDETYQLKLKASRMFYSEVCHKYGTMPFNLRNFEEETKAKMGVGECVKYKLIEPFQVLYEKP' A
#
# COMPACT_ATOMS: atom_id res chain seq x y z
N GLY A 1 13.87 10.79 13.00
CA GLY A 1 14.28 9.39 13.13
C GLY A 1 15.07 8.99 11.90
N LYS A 2 15.96 8.01 11.97
CA LYS A 2 16.50 7.39 10.75
C LYS A 2 15.41 6.45 10.23
N GLU A 3 15.02 6.63 8.97
CA GLU A 3 14.28 5.62 8.23
C GLU A 3 15.17 4.37 8.19
N ALA A 4 14.86 3.38 9.02
CA ALA A 4 15.50 2.08 8.86
C ALA A 4 15.00 1.49 7.53
N ASP A 5 15.84 0.75 6.81
CA ASP A 5 15.52 -0.01 5.59
C ASP A 5 14.56 -1.19 5.88
N THR A 6 13.58 -0.97 6.76
CA THR A 6 12.60 -1.95 7.17
C THR A 6 11.48 -1.92 6.16
N LYS A 7 11.22 -3.07 5.54
CA LYS A 7 10.13 -3.24 4.58
C LYS A 7 8.81 -2.82 5.21
N VAL A 8 8.25 -1.72 4.72
CA VAL A 8 6.93 -1.25 5.14
C VAL A 8 5.90 -2.29 4.74
N SER A 9 5.21 -2.83 5.73
CA SER A 9 4.19 -3.87 5.54
C SER A 9 2.77 -3.32 5.68
N VAL A 10 2.62 -2.11 6.26
CA VAL A 10 1.34 -1.46 6.54
C VAL A 10 1.15 -0.26 5.61
N TYR A 11 -0.02 -0.17 5.01
CA TYR A 11 -0.38 0.83 4.01
C TYR A 11 -1.76 1.37 4.31
N LYS A 12 -2.06 2.58 3.85
CA LYS A 12 -3.39 3.19 3.98
C LYS A 12 -3.79 3.83 2.65
N LYS A 13 -5.08 3.69 2.32
CA LYS A 13 -5.68 4.40 1.18
C LYS A 13 -5.80 5.90 1.47
N THR A 14 -5.48 6.72 0.48
CA THR A 14 -5.72 8.17 0.49
C THR A 14 -7.01 8.52 -0.26
N ASP A 15 -7.36 9.80 -0.26
CA ASP A 15 -8.47 10.36 -1.04
C ASP A 15 -8.05 10.83 -2.43
N GLU A 16 -6.78 10.65 -2.81
CA GLU A 16 -6.31 10.98 -4.15
C GLU A 16 -6.94 10.05 -5.19
N THR A 17 -7.26 10.62 -6.35
CA THR A 17 -7.89 9.89 -7.45
C THR A 17 -6.95 9.89 -8.65
N TYR A 18 -6.49 8.69 -9.02
CA TYR A 18 -5.60 8.47 -10.15
C TYR A 18 -6.06 7.26 -10.97
N GLN A 19 -6.02 7.39 -12.29
CA GLN A 19 -6.41 6.32 -13.20
C GLN A 19 -5.25 5.33 -13.42
N LEU A 20 -5.26 4.25 -12.64
CA LEU A 20 -4.26 3.18 -12.70
C LEU A 20 -4.16 2.54 -14.09
N LYS A 21 -2.93 2.43 -14.61
CA LYS A 21 -2.68 1.89 -15.96
C LYS A 21 -2.54 0.38 -15.95
N LEU A 22 -1.95 -0.20 -14.91
CA LEU A 22 -1.77 -1.64 -14.81
C LEU A 22 -3.05 -2.33 -14.33
N LYS A 23 -3.34 -3.49 -14.95
CA LYS A 23 -4.45 -4.35 -14.52
C LYS A 23 -4.26 -4.85 -13.08
N ALA A 24 -3.03 -5.19 -12.70
CA ALA A 24 -2.70 -5.64 -11.35
C ALA A 24 -3.02 -4.57 -10.30
N SER A 25 -2.65 -3.31 -10.54
CA SER A 25 -2.94 -2.20 -9.63
C SER A 25 -4.42 -1.92 -9.52
N ARG A 26 -5.18 -1.95 -10.63
CA ARG A 26 -6.65 -1.79 -10.59
C ARG A 26 -7.33 -2.85 -9.73
N MET A 27 -6.93 -4.12 -9.91
CA MET A 27 -7.46 -5.22 -9.11
C MET A 27 -7.12 -5.04 -7.62
N PHE A 28 -5.85 -4.74 -7.33
CA PHE A 28 -5.38 -4.51 -5.97
C PHE A 28 -6.12 -3.35 -5.28
N TYR A 29 -6.25 -2.20 -5.95
CA TYR A 29 -6.94 -1.03 -5.41
C TYR A 29 -8.43 -1.29 -5.17
N SER A 30 -9.10 -2.03 -6.08
CA SER A 30 -10.50 -2.45 -5.90
C SER A 30 -10.66 -3.37 -4.69
N GLU A 31 -9.75 -4.32 -4.50
CA GLU A 31 -9.78 -5.23 -3.36
C GLU A 31 -9.53 -4.49 -2.04
N VAL A 32 -8.56 -3.56 -2.03
CA VAL A 32 -8.29 -2.68 -0.88
C VAL A 32 -9.53 -1.87 -0.52
N CYS A 33 -10.15 -1.24 -1.51
CA CYS A 33 -11.32 -0.39 -1.30
C CYS A 33 -12.53 -1.20 -0.79
N HIS A 34 -12.67 -2.46 -1.21
CA HIS A 34 -13.76 -3.34 -0.78
C HIS A 34 -13.52 -3.97 0.61
N LYS A 35 -12.29 -4.44 0.89
CA LYS A 35 -11.95 -5.11 2.16
C LYS A 35 -11.68 -4.14 3.31
N TYR A 36 -10.95 -3.06 3.04
CA TYR A 36 -10.40 -2.17 4.08
C TYR A 36 -10.95 -0.75 4.02
N GLY A 37 -11.44 -0.29 2.87
CA GLY A 37 -11.96 1.06 2.69
C GLY A 37 -10.88 2.10 3.00
N THR A 38 -11.08 2.90 4.04
CA THR A 38 -10.13 3.94 4.50
C THR A 38 -9.20 3.48 5.64
N MET A 39 -9.40 2.27 6.17
CA MET A 39 -8.60 1.72 7.26
C MET A 39 -7.21 1.28 6.76
N PRO A 40 -6.14 1.45 7.56
CA PRO A 40 -4.85 0.87 7.24
C PRO A 40 -4.92 -0.67 7.14
N PHE A 41 -4.11 -1.23 6.25
CA PHE A 41 -4.09 -2.65 5.94
C PHE A 41 -2.67 -3.16 5.76
N ASN A 42 -2.50 -4.47 5.92
CA ASN A 42 -1.20 -5.14 5.75
C ASN A 42 -1.16 -5.88 4.40
N LEU A 43 -0.05 -5.75 3.67
CA LEU A 43 0.16 -6.46 2.39
C LEU A 43 0.13 -7.99 2.53
N ARG A 44 0.42 -8.52 3.72
CA ARG A 44 0.42 -9.97 3.98
C ARG A 44 -0.99 -10.57 4.02
N ASN A 45 -2.02 -9.75 4.23
CA ASN A 45 -3.41 -10.22 4.35
C ASN A 45 -4.07 -10.48 2.98
N PHE A 46 -3.34 -10.27 1.88
CA PHE A 46 -3.80 -10.59 0.53
C PHE A 46 -3.44 -12.03 0.19
N GLU A 47 -4.37 -12.76 -0.44
CA GLU A 47 -4.14 -14.15 -0.86
C GLU A 47 -3.02 -14.25 -1.91
N GLU A 48 -2.94 -13.24 -2.79
CA GLU A 48 -1.92 -13.16 -3.83
C GLU A 48 -0.86 -12.10 -3.53
N GLU A 49 0.08 -12.42 -2.65
CA GLU A 49 1.17 -11.51 -2.24
C GLU A 49 1.97 -10.96 -3.43
N THR A 50 2.21 -11.77 -4.47
CA THR A 50 2.93 -11.34 -5.68
C THR A 50 2.18 -10.24 -6.44
N LYS A 51 0.86 -10.38 -6.61
CA LYS A 51 0.03 -9.36 -7.28
C LYS A 51 -0.10 -8.12 -6.43
N ALA A 52 -0.25 -8.28 -5.11
CA ALA A 52 -0.33 -7.18 -4.17
C ALA A 52 0.97 -6.35 -4.17
N LYS A 53 2.14 -7.00 -4.16
CA LYS A 53 3.46 -6.35 -4.28
C LYS A 53 3.63 -5.61 -5.61
N MET A 54 3.14 -6.17 -6.71
CA MET A 54 3.19 -5.48 -8.00
C MET A 54 2.24 -4.28 -8.07
N GLY A 55 1.02 -4.42 -7.54
CA GLY A 55 -0.01 -3.38 -7.58
C GLY A 55 0.26 -2.22 -6.63
N VAL A 56 0.83 -2.48 -5.45
CA VAL A 56 1.12 -1.45 -4.44
C VAL A 56 2.16 -0.44 -4.94
N GLY A 57 3.13 -0.88 -5.76
CA GLY A 57 4.19 0.01 -6.27
C GLY A 57 3.65 1.17 -7.10
N GLU A 58 2.70 0.91 -8.00
CA GLU A 58 2.05 1.97 -8.79
C GLU A 58 1.16 2.85 -7.90
N CYS A 59 0.41 2.23 -6.97
CA CYS A 59 -0.50 2.96 -6.09
C CYS A 59 0.26 3.91 -5.15
N VAL A 60 1.42 3.50 -4.62
CA VAL A 60 2.29 4.34 -3.81
C VAL A 60 2.92 5.45 -4.65
N LYS A 61 3.37 5.12 -5.86
CA LYS A 61 3.98 6.11 -6.77
C LYS A 61 3.04 7.26 -7.12
N TYR A 62 1.75 6.98 -7.30
CA TYR A 62 0.73 8.00 -7.58
C TYR A 62 -0.04 8.44 -6.33
N LYS A 63 0.49 8.16 -5.14
CA LYS A 63 -0.06 8.59 -3.84
C LYS A 63 -1.52 8.17 -3.57
N LEU A 64 -2.02 7.15 -4.27
CA LEU A 64 -3.31 6.51 -3.97
C LEU A 64 -3.27 5.75 -2.63
N ILE A 65 -2.07 5.30 -2.26
CA ILE A 65 -1.82 4.52 -1.07
C ILE A 65 -0.52 5.03 -0.44
N GLU A 66 -0.55 5.31 0.86
CA GLU A 66 0.60 5.77 1.61
C GLU A 66 1.17 4.65 2.50
N PRO A 67 2.50 4.43 2.48
CA PRO A 67 3.18 3.51 3.38
C PRO A 67 3.27 4.10 4.80
N PHE A 68 2.91 3.31 5.80
CA PHE A 68 3.18 3.65 7.20
C PHE A 68 4.64 3.33 7.52
N GLN A 69 5.51 4.34 7.46
CA GLN A 69 6.93 4.18 7.77
C GLN A 69 7.13 3.75 9.23
N VAL A 70 8.01 2.77 9.44
CA VAL A 70 8.41 2.32 10.77
C VAL A 70 9.42 3.31 11.33
N LEU A 71 9.00 4.08 12.34
CA LEU A 71 9.86 5.02 13.04
C LEU A 71 10.54 4.31 14.21
N TYR A 72 11.86 4.43 14.27
CA TYR A 72 12.66 3.96 15.41
C TYR A 72 13.09 5.16 16.25
N GLU A 73 12.89 5.08 17.57
CA GLU A 73 13.56 5.97 18.51
C GLU A 73 15.05 5.61 18.59
N LYS A 74 15.90 6.63 18.72
CA LYS A 74 17.31 6.40 18.99
C LYS A 74 17.43 5.88 20.43
N PRO A 75 18.21 4.81 20.68
CA PRO A 75 18.51 4.39 22.05
C PRO A 75 19.31 5.45 22.80
#